data_AF-A0A818LZM6-F1
#
_entry.id   AF-A0A818LZM6-F1
#
_cell.length_a   1.000
_cell.length_b   1.000
_cell.length_c   1.000
_cell.angle_alpha   90.00
_cell.angle_beta   90.00
_cell.angle_gamma   90.00
#
_symmetry.space_group_name_H-M   'P 1'
#
loop_
_entity.id
_entity.type
_entity.pdbx_description
1 polymer ?
#
loop_
_entity_poly.entity_id
_entity_poly.type
_entity_poly.pdbx_seq_one_letter_code
_entity_poly.pdbx_strand_id
1 'polypeptide(L)'
;ISSFTVSCIFVENIFDLQAHSITILPELFSRYEDHRDSILDDILLSIVRLPTSKKSLRCYRLPSGESIQMFTALIMHLIHSPVQTINSNITDAGNELNLLNTYSIGQNIAYKFLTLFFRSCGTKQGEDDYRIIFENFLADLLTTANRPEWPSSEILLTLLSRILMKNFSNQSLPIQTRLQSLEYLGSVAAQLRKDTIEIDVLNSRENQERIDQVIHKTLLSIETDEDILEVYKTDPLRHHRSLIIYLNELSQSEPTGHVSKL
;
A
#
# COMPACT_ATOMS: atom_id res chain seq x y z
N ILE A 1 -6.82 4.12 23.75
CA ILE A 1 -7.27 3.17 22.70
C ILE A 1 -6.16 3.00 21.67
N SER A 2 -5.71 4.06 20.99
CA SER A 2 -4.58 4.03 20.03
C SER A 2 -3.35 3.27 20.52
N SER A 3 -2.80 3.61 21.69
CA SER A 3 -1.61 2.94 22.25
C SER A 3 -1.79 1.42 22.50
N PHE A 4 -3.00 0.99 22.89
CA PHE A 4 -3.32 -0.43 23.04
C PHE A 4 -3.37 -1.12 21.67
N THR A 5 -4.04 -0.51 20.69
CA THR A 5 -4.15 -1.03 19.33
C THR A 5 -2.78 -1.15 18.65
N VAL A 6 -1.92 -0.14 18.82
CA VAL A 6 -0.51 -0.17 18.37
C VAL A 6 0.20 -1.37 19.00
N SER A 7 0.10 -1.55 20.33
CA SER A 7 0.78 -2.65 21.03
C SER A 7 0.37 -4.04 20.53
N CYS A 8 -0.90 -4.23 20.12
CA CYS A 8 -1.39 -5.52 19.62
C CYS A 8 -0.69 -5.97 18.32
N ILE A 9 -0.20 -5.03 17.51
CA ILE A 9 0.47 -5.32 16.24
C ILE A 9 1.84 -5.98 16.47
N PHE A 10 2.47 -5.74 17.62
CA PHE A 10 3.83 -6.19 17.92
C PHE A 10 3.90 -7.43 18.82
N VAL A 11 2.78 -8.12 19.04
CA VAL A 11 2.72 -9.35 19.85
C VAL A 11 2.50 -10.55 18.94
N GLU A 12 3.30 -11.60 19.10
CA GLU A 12 3.15 -12.84 18.33
C GLU A 12 1.87 -13.60 18.71
N ASN A 13 1.34 -14.39 17.76
CA ASN A 13 0.27 -15.38 17.99
C ASN A 13 -1.10 -14.82 18.42
N ILE A 14 -1.40 -13.56 18.13
CA ILE A 14 -2.72 -12.94 18.38
C ILE A 14 -3.37 -12.39 17.10
N PHE A 15 -3.43 -13.23 16.06
CA PHE A 15 -3.82 -12.82 14.70
C PHE A 15 -5.21 -12.20 14.60
N ASP A 16 -6.20 -12.72 15.33
CA ASP A 16 -7.56 -12.16 15.31
C ASP A 16 -7.58 -10.74 15.89
N LEU A 17 -6.87 -10.52 16.99
CA LEU A 17 -6.80 -9.19 17.62
C LEU A 17 -5.99 -8.22 16.76
N GLN A 18 -4.95 -8.70 16.08
CA GLN A 18 -4.19 -7.93 15.09
C GLN A 18 -5.05 -7.52 13.91
N ALA A 19 -5.88 -8.41 13.37
CA ALA A 19 -6.79 -8.11 12.27
C ALA A 19 -7.78 -7.00 12.65
N HIS A 20 -8.37 -7.05 13.85
CA HIS A 20 -9.23 -5.97 14.36
C HIS A 20 -8.44 -4.68 14.65
N SER A 21 -7.17 -4.80 15.03
CA SER A 21 -6.31 -3.63 15.27
C SER A 21 -5.97 -2.90 13.96
N ILE A 22 -5.81 -3.65 12.86
CA ILE A 22 -5.60 -3.11 11.52
C ILE A 22 -6.81 -2.34 11.01
N THR A 23 -8.04 -2.63 11.45
CA THR A 23 -9.20 -1.85 11.03
C THR A 23 -9.41 -0.63 11.92
N ILE A 24 -9.28 -0.79 13.24
CA ILE A 24 -9.55 0.28 14.21
C ILE A 24 -8.49 1.39 14.15
N LEU A 25 -7.20 1.05 14.01
CA LEU A 25 -6.15 2.07 14.07
C LEU A 25 -6.22 3.07 12.91
N PRO A 26 -6.40 2.65 11.64
CA PRO A 26 -6.66 3.55 10.52
C PRO A 26 -7.91 4.41 10.69
N GLU A 27 -9.01 3.88 11.24
CA GLU A 27 -10.21 4.70 11.52
C GLU A 27 -9.93 5.82 12.53
N LEU A 28 -9.23 5.49 13.61
CA LEU A 28 -8.80 6.49 14.59
C LEU A 28 -7.84 7.51 13.97
N PHE A 29 -6.92 7.04 13.13
CA PHE A 29 -5.92 7.86 12.47
C PHE A 29 -6.54 8.82 11.43
N SER A 30 -7.58 8.37 10.72
CA SER A 30 -8.36 9.20 9.79
C SER A 30 -9.11 10.30 10.56
N ARG A 31 -9.78 9.95 11.67
CA ARG A 31 -10.64 10.86 12.44
C ARG A 31 -9.87 11.91 13.27
N TYR A 32 -8.73 11.55 13.85
CA TYR A 32 -8.03 12.39 14.81
C TYR A 32 -6.68 12.89 14.27
N GLU A 33 -6.71 13.99 13.53
CA GLU A 33 -5.53 14.53 12.84
C GLU A 33 -4.40 14.91 13.80
N ASP A 34 -4.73 15.53 14.93
CA ASP A 34 -3.77 15.99 15.95
C ASP A 34 -3.00 14.83 16.60
N HIS A 35 -3.51 13.60 16.51
CA HIS A 35 -2.88 12.41 17.09
C HIS A 35 -2.07 11.59 16.10
N ARG A 36 -2.11 11.91 14.79
CA ARG A 36 -1.41 11.15 13.74
C ARG A 36 0.09 11.04 14.03
N ASP A 37 0.70 12.14 14.43
CA ASP A 37 2.13 12.20 14.74
C ASP A 37 2.49 11.31 15.94
N SER A 38 1.72 11.39 17.03
CA SER A 38 1.94 10.54 18.20
C SER A 38 1.75 9.05 17.87
N ILE A 39 0.77 8.70 17.03
CA ILE A 39 0.55 7.31 16.60
C ILE A 39 1.73 6.82 15.75
N LEU A 40 2.24 7.62 14.81
CA LEU A 40 3.41 7.25 14.00
C LEU A 40 4.65 7.07 14.87
N ASP A 41 4.88 7.97 15.83
CA ASP A 41 6.01 7.89 16.75
C ASP A 41 5.91 6.62 17.62
N ASP A 42 4.73 6.30 18.17
CA ASP A 42 4.49 5.08 18.94
C ASP A 42 4.75 3.80 18.11
N ILE A 43 4.33 3.80 16.85
CA ILE A 43 4.59 2.71 15.91
C ILE A 43 6.10 2.57 15.69
N LEU A 44 6.79 3.66 15.35
CA LEU A 44 8.23 3.66 15.06
C LEU A 44 9.06 3.20 16.27
N LEU A 45 8.70 3.65 17.49
CA LEU A 45 9.34 3.23 18.74
C LEU A 45 9.11 1.73 19.03
N SER A 46 8.03 1.16 18.52
CA SER A 46 7.66 -0.24 18.74
C SER A 46 8.24 -1.19 17.69
N ILE A 47 8.84 -0.70 16.60
CA ILE A 47 9.33 -1.51 15.47
C ILE A 47 10.28 -2.64 15.91
N VAL A 48 11.21 -2.36 16.83
CA VAL A 48 12.19 -3.37 17.31
C VAL A 48 11.52 -4.58 17.97
N ARG A 49 10.29 -4.43 18.43
CA ARG A 49 9.52 -5.54 19.02
C ARG A 49 8.91 -6.46 17.98
N LEU A 50 9.01 -6.13 16.69
CA LEU A 50 8.50 -7.00 15.63
C LEU A 50 9.24 -8.34 15.64
N PRO A 51 8.52 -9.44 15.46
CA PRO A 51 9.14 -10.73 15.29
C PRO A 51 10.00 -10.71 14.03
N THR A 52 11.26 -11.15 14.13
CA THR A 52 12.16 -11.34 12.97
C THR A 52 12.29 -12.82 12.59
N SER A 53 11.68 -13.71 13.37
CA SER A 53 11.68 -15.17 13.14
C SER A 53 10.83 -15.55 11.93
N LYS A 54 11.40 -16.33 11.00
CA LYS A 54 10.77 -16.70 9.72
C LYS A 54 9.49 -17.54 9.86
N LYS A 55 9.26 -18.23 10.97
CA LYS A 55 8.17 -19.22 11.12
C LYS A 55 6.75 -18.61 11.16
N SER A 56 6.61 -17.31 11.45
CA SER A 56 5.31 -16.64 11.62
C SER A 56 5.37 -15.15 11.28
N LEU A 57 6.25 -14.79 10.34
CA LEU A 57 6.52 -13.38 10.01
C LEU A 57 5.38 -12.77 9.20
N ARG A 58 4.90 -13.52 8.20
CA ARG A 58 3.93 -13.07 7.19
C ARG A 58 2.59 -13.75 7.43
N CYS A 59 1.81 -13.16 8.35
CA CYS A 59 0.53 -13.72 8.79
C CYS A 59 -0.69 -12.97 8.25
N TYR A 60 -0.48 -11.86 7.53
CA TYR A 60 -1.56 -11.22 6.79
C TYR A 60 -1.67 -11.87 5.41
N ARG A 61 -2.73 -12.64 5.18
CA ARG A 61 -2.92 -13.39 3.93
C ARG A 61 -3.60 -12.52 2.88
N LEU A 62 -3.01 -12.48 1.69
CA LEU A 62 -3.54 -11.78 0.53
C LEU A 62 -4.54 -12.67 -0.24
N PRO A 63 -5.51 -12.07 -0.96
CA PRO A 63 -6.42 -12.82 -1.83
C PRO A 63 -5.69 -13.61 -2.92
N SER A 64 -4.53 -13.11 -3.37
CA SER A 64 -3.64 -13.78 -4.32
C SER A 64 -3.01 -15.09 -3.82
N GLY A 65 -3.13 -15.38 -2.52
CA GLY A 65 -2.50 -16.53 -1.86
C GLY A 65 -1.13 -16.24 -1.27
N GLU A 66 -0.55 -15.08 -1.58
CA GLU A 66 0.67 -14.59 -0.94
C GLU A 66 0.36 -14.09 0.49
N SER A 67 1.38 -13.77 1.28
CA SER A 67 1.18 -13.22 2.63
C SER A 67 2.24 -12.17 2.91
N ILE A 68 1.88 -11.15 3.68
CA ILE A 68 2.77 -10.06 4.12
C ILE A 68 2.77 -9.94 5.63
N GLN A 69 3.68 -9.15 6.18
CA GLN A 69 3.67 -8.78 7.58
C GLN A 69 2.43 -7.95 7.91
N MET A 70 1.88 -8.22 9.09
CA MET A 70 0.79 -7.44 9.69
C MET A 70 1.16 -5.95 9.82
N PHE A 71 2.45 -5.69 10.10
CA PHE A 71 3.03 -4.34 10.12
C PHE A 71 2.92 -3.64 8.76
N THR A 72 3.32 -4.31 7.68
CA THR A 72 3.26 -3.74 6.32
C THR A 72 1.82 -3.39 5.93
N ALA A 73 0.88 -4.31 6.17
CA ALA A 73 -0.54 -4.09 5.94
C ALA A 73 -1.05 -2.86 6.72
N LEU A 74 -0.72 -2.76 8.01
CA LEU A 74 -1.11 -1.62 8.84
C LEU A 74 -0.60 -0.29 8.26
N ILE A 75 0.67 -0.20 7.90
CA ILE A 75 1.26 1.03 7.33
C ILE A 75 0.55 1.43 6.04
N MET A 76 0.25 0.47 5.17
CA MET A 76 -0.50 0.73 3.93
C MET A 76 -1.92 1.27 4.23
N HIS A 77 -2.62 0.70 5.21
CA HIS A 77 -3.94 1.18 5.61
C HIS A 77 -3.88 2.55 6.28
N LEU A 78 -2.87 2.83 7.12
CA LEU A 78 -2.69 4.14 7.75
C LEU A 78 -2.46 5.24 6.72
N ILE A 79 -1.64 4.98 5.70
CA ILE A 79 -1.37 5.94 4.62
C ILE A 79 -2.62 6.18 3.78
N HIS A 80 -3.44 5.16 3.56
CA HIS A 80 -4.68 5.26 2.81
C HIS A 80 -5.80 5.95 3.59
N SER A 81 -5.87 5.75 4.91
CA SER A 81 -7.00 6.17 5.76
C SER A 81 -7.43 7.64 5.70
N PRO A 82 -6.56 8.64 5.46
CA PRO A 82 -6.98 10.03 5.33
C PRO A 82 -7.62 10.35 3.97
N VAL A 83 -7.44 9.48 2.96
CA VAL A 83 -8.00 9.63 1.62
C VAL A 83 -9.48 9.28 1.69
N GLN A 84 -10.33 10.30 1.67
CA GLN A 84 -11.79 10.13 1.72
C GLN A 84 -12.36 10.32 0.32
N THR A 85 -13.11 9.33 -0.16
CA THR A 85 -13.86 9.46 -1.42
C THR A 85 -15.25 10.01 -1.13
N ILE A 86 -15.47 11.29 -1.41
CA ILE A 86 -16.81 11.86 -1.23
C ILE A 86 -17.77 11.17 -2.22
N ASN A 87 -18.79 10.48 -1.70
CA ASN A 87 -19.83 9.76 -2.47
C ASN A 87 -20.76 10.67 -3.32
N SER A 88 -20.35 11.87 -3.67
CA SER A 88 -21.12 12.78 -4.51
C SER A 88 -20.36 13.09 -5.79
N ASN A 89 -21.04 12.89 -6.93
CA ASN A 89 -20.64 13.22 -8.29
C ASN A 89 -19.47 14.20 -8.33
N ILE A 90 -18.30 13.75 -8.84
CA ILE A 90 -17.04 14.51 -8.97
C ILE A 90 -17.17 15.59 -10.08
N THR A 91 -18.32 16.26 -10.14
CA THR A 91 -18.61 17.36 -11.06
C THR A 91 -18.44 18.71 -10.38
N ASP A 92 -18.24 18.73 -9.06
CA ASP A 92 -17.98 19.95 -8.29
C ASP A 92 -16.48 20.10 -8.02
N ALA A 93 -15.91 21.22 -8.48
CA ALA A 93 -14.50 21.58 -8.31
C ALA A 93 -14.07 21.60 -6.84
N GLY A 94 -15.00 21.85 -5.90
CA GLY A 94 -14.73 21.77 -4.47
C GLY A 94 -14.40 20.36 -3.99
N ASN A 95 -15.07 19.34 -4.54
CA ASN A 95 -14.83 17.94 -4.19
C ASN A 95 -13.51 17.43 -4.77
N GLU A 96 -13.15 17.87 -5.98
CA GLU A 96 -11.85 17.57 -6.59
C GLU A 96 -10.69 18.13 -5.76
N LEU A 97 -10.79 19.39 -5.31
CA LEU A 97 -9.78 20.01 -4.46
C LEU A 97 -9.63 19.27 -3.12
N ASN A 98 -10.75 18.85 -2.50
CA ASN A 98 -10.72 18.08 -1.26
C ASN A 98 -10.06 16.70 -1.45
N LEU A 99 -10.33 16.01 -2.56
CA LEU A 99 -9.66 14.75 -2.90
C LEU A 99 -8.14 14.95 -3.07
N LEU A 100 -7.74 15.99 -3.79
CA LEU A 100 -6.31 16.29 -3.98
C LEU A 100 -5.62 16.61 -2.65
N ASN A 101 -6.29 17.35 -1.77
CA ASN A 101 -5.78 17.69 -0.44
C ASN A 101 -5.61 16.44 0.43
N THR A 102 -6.62 15.58 0.50
CA THR A 102 -6.56 14.33 1.29
C THR A 102 -5.51 13.36 0.77
N TYR A 103 -5.36 13.27 -0.55
CA TYR A 103 -4.26 12.51 -1.17
C TYR A 103 -2.88 13.09 -0.82
N SER A 104 -2.72 14.42 -0.82
CA SER A 104 -1.49 15.08 -0.40
C SER A 104 -1.16 14.80 1.08
N ILE A 105 -2.18 14.72 1.95
CA ILE A 105 -2.01 14.34 3.36
C ILE A 105 -1.43 12.92 3.45
N GLY A 106 -2.01 11.95 2.74
CA GLY A 106 -1.50 10.57 2.69
C GLY A 106 -0.04 10.49 2.19
N GLN A 107 0.31 11.26 1.15
CA GLN A 107 1.69 11.39 0.67
C GLN A 107 2.65 11.92 1.74
N ASN A 108 2.25 12.95 2.47
CA ASN A 108 3.08 13.55 3.53
C ASN A 108 3.32 12.57 4.68
N ILE A 109 2.29 11.81 5.07
CA ILE A 109 2.40 10.76 6.10
C ILE A 109 3.36 9.66 5.63
N ALA A 110 3.19 9.17 4.39
CA ALA A 110 4.06 8.15 3.82
C ALA A 110 5.53 8.61 3.78
N TYR A 111 5.77 9.84 3.31
CA TYR A 111 7.12 10.43 3.25
C TYR A 111 7.74 10.58 4.65
N LYS A 112 6.97 11.07 5.63
CA LYS A 112 7.41 11.21 7.02
C LYS A 112 7.77 9.86 7.62
N PHE A 113 6.89 8.88 7.50
CA PHE A 113 7.12 7.51 7.99
C PHE A 113 8.38 6.89 7.37
N LEU A 114 8.51 6.90 6.03
CA LEU A 114 9.65 6.30 5.34
C LEU A 114 10.98 6.98 5.72
N THR A 115 10.98 8.31 5.85
CA THR A 115 12.18 9.07 6.23
C THR A 115 12.61 8.71 7.65
N LEU A 116 11.67 8.63 8.59
CA LEU A 116 11.96 8.27 9.98
C LEU A 116 12.40 6.81 10.10
N PHE A 117 11.70 5.88 9.45
CA PHE A 117 12.03 4.46 9.49
C PHE A 117 13.40 4.18 8.87
N PHE A 118 13.71 4.77 7.71
CA PHE A 118 15.05 4.63 7.11
C PHE A 118 16.14 5.25 7.99
N ARG A 119 15.87 6.39 8.64
CA ARG A 119 16.83 7.00 9.58
C ARG A 119 17.12 6.08 10.77
N SER A 120 16.13 5.36 11.28
CA SER A 120 16.33 4.37 12.36
C SER A 120 17.30 3.26 11.96
N CYS A 121 17.34 2.86 10.68
CA CYS A 121 18.28 1.87 10.16
C CYS A 121 19.76 2.32 10.21
N GLY A 122 20.02 3.62 10.35
CA GLY A 122 21.38 4.16 10.48
C GLY A 122 21.80 4.44 11.92
N THR A 123 20.97 4.12 12.92
CA THR A 123 21.29 4.34 14.33
C THR A 123 22.05 3.14 14.91
N LYS A 124 23.11 3.41 15.69
CA LYS A 124 24.00 2.35 16.23
C LYS A 124 23.33 1.39 17.22
N GLN A 125 22.14 1.71 17.73
CA GLN A 125 21.39 0.85 18.64
C GLN A 125 20.39 0.01 17.84
N GLY A 126 20.57 -1.30 17.82
CA GLY A 126 19.67 -2.21 17.08
C GLY A 126 19.76 -2.06 15.55
N GLU A 127 20.89 -1.57 15.02
CA GLU A 127 21.09 -1.28 13.59
C GLU A 127 20.72 -2.47 12.70
N ASP A 128 21.19 -3.66 13.08
CA ASP A 128 20.93 -4.89 12.32
C ASP A 128 19.46 -5.33 12.39
N ASP A 129 18.79 -5.11 13.54
CA ASP A 129 17.37 -5.44 13.70
C ASP A 129 16.50 -4.54 12.83
N TYR A 130 16.74 -3.21 12.84
CA TYR A 130 16.01 -2.28 11.99
C TYR A 130 16.24 -2.55 10.50
N ARG A 131 17.47 -2.92 10.11
CA ARG A 131 17.78 -3.28 8.73
C ARG A 131 16.98 -4.50 8.27
N ILE A 132 16.96 -5.57 9.06
CA ILE A 132 16.19 -6.79 8.75
C ILE A 132 14.70 -6.47 8.63
N ILE A 133 14.16 -5.66 9.54
CA ILE A 133 12.74 -5.29 9.49
C ILE A 133 12.45 -4.43 8.25
N PHE A 134 13.32 -3.49 7.91
CA PHE A 134 13.19 -2.67 6.71
C PHE A 134 13.26 -3.50 5.43
N GLU A 135 14.16 -4.47 5.35
CA GLU A 135 14.26 -5.41 4.22
C GLU A 135 12.98 -6.24 4.07
N ASN A 136 12.40 -6.71 5.18
CA ASN A 136 11.12 -7.42 5.14
C ASN A 136 9.98 -6.51 4.67
N PHE A 137 9.92 -5.27 5.17
CA PHE A 137 8.95 -4.27 4.74
C PHE A 137 9.08 -3.96 3.24
N LEU A 138 10.31 -3.79 2.73
CA LEU A 138 10.58 -3.59 1.31
C LEU A 138 10.14 -4.81 0.47
N ALA A 139 10.47 -6.02 0.92
CA ALA A 139 10.06 -7.24 0.24
C ALA A 139 8.54 -7.36 0.15
N ASP A 140 7.84 -7.06 1.25
CA ASP A 140 6.38 -7.08 1.28
C ASP A 140 5.77 -6.01 0.35
N LEU A 141 6.35 -4.79 0.31
CA LEU A 141 5.94 -3.75 -0.62
C LEU A 141 6.06 -4.22 -2.08
N LEU A 142 7.17 -4.86 -2.42
CA LEU A 142 7.43 -5.42 -3.74
C LEU A 142 6.47 -6.57 -4.08
N THR A 143 6.08 -7.40 -3.12
CA THR A 143 5.04 -8.44 -3.31
C THR A 143 3.66 -7.83 -3.60
N THR A 144 3.33 -6.72 -2.97
CA THR A 144 2.06 -6.00 -3.20
C THR A 144 2.11 -5.01 -4.37
N ALA A 145 3.26 -4.86 -5.03
CA ALA A 145 3.40 -3.98 -6.18
C ALA A 145 2.52 -4.48 -7.33
N ASN A 146 1.91 -3.56 -8.08
CA ASN A 146 0.99 -3.86 -9.19
C ASN A 146 -0.28 -4.65 -8.79
N ARG A 147 -0.61 -4.70 -7.50
CA ARG A 147 -1.86 -5.29 -6.99
C ARG A 147 -2.91 -4.18 -6.78
N PRO A 148 -4.05 -4.22 -7.48
CA PRO A 148 -5.06 -3.16 -7.41
C PRO A 148 -5.72 -3.03 -6.04
N GLU A 149 -5.73 -4.09 -5.24
CA GLU A 149 -6.20 -4.09 -3.86
C GLU A 149 -5.27 -3.33 -2.88
N TRP A 150 -4.01 -3.06 -3.26
CA TRP A 150 -3.01 -2.38 -2.43
C TRP A 150 -2.41 -1.14 -3.11
N PRO A 151 -3.20 -0.08 -3.37
CA PRO A 151 -2.72 1.12 -4.06
C PRO A 151 -1.63 1.87 -3.27
N SER A 152 -1.59 1.71 -1.94
CA SER A 152 -0.55 2.30 -1.08
C SER A 152 0.86 1.78 -1.37
N SER A 153 1.03 0.64 -2.02
CA SER A 153 2.35 0.08 -2.35
C SER A 153 3.10 0.94 -3.38
N GLU A 154 2.41 1.44 -4.40
CA GLU A 154 2.97 2.25 -5.47
C GLU A 154 3.55 3.58 -4.93
N ILE A 155 2.74 4.30 -4.15
CA ILE A 155 3.13 5.58 -3.55
C ILE A 155 4.29 5.41 -2.58
N LEU A 156 4.28 4.34 -1.78
CA LEU A 156 5.37 4.00 -0.86
C LEU A 156 6.66 3.70 -1.61
N LEU A 157 6.64 2.84 -2.64
CA LEU A 157 7.81 2.49 -3.44
C LEU A 157 8.34 3.70 -4.22
N THR A 158 7.46 4.56 -4.74
CA THR A 158 7.83 5.78 -5.46
C THR A 158 8.52 6.77 -4.53
N LEU A 159 7.93 7.05 -3.37
CA LEU A 159 8.50 7.95 -2.38
C LEU A 159 9.81 7.38 -1.82
N LEU A 160 9.84 6.09 -1.52
CA LEU A 160 11.04 5.42 -1.04
C LEU A 160 12.18 5.53 -2.07
N SER A 161 11.91 5.23 -3.34
CA SER A 161 12.91 5.37 -4.40
C SER A 161 13.48 6.79 -4.48
N ARG A 162 12.62 7.81 -4.36
CA ARG A 162 13.06 9.22 -4.32
C ARG A 162 13.92 9.54 -3.11
N ILE A 163 13.54 9.05 -1.93
CA ILE A 163 14.32 9.20 -0.68
C ILE A 163 15.69 8.54 -0.83
N LEU A 164 15.74 7.29 -1.31
CA LEU A 164 16.98 6.54 -1.48
C LEU A 164 17.91 7.18 -2.50
N MET A 165 17.39 7.67 -3.64
CA MET A 165 18.19 8.41 -4.63
C MET A 165 18.79 9.67 -4.03
N LYS A 166 17.98 10.46 -3.29
CA LYS A 166 18.45 11.66 -2.61
C LYS A 166 19.54 11.35 -1.58
N ASN A 167 19.38 10.27 -0.82
CA ASN A 167 20.37 9.84 0.17
C ASN A 167 21.66 9.35 -0.49
N PHE A 168 21.57 8.53 -1.53
CA PHE A 168 22.71 8.05 -2.30
C PHE A 168 23.54 9.20 -2.89
N SER A 169 22.89 10.20 -3.49
CA SER A 169 23.57 11.36 -4.08
C SER A 169 24.14 12.35 -3.05
N ASN A 170 23.70 12.29 -1.79
CA ASN A 170 24.12 13.24 -0.77
C ASN A 170 25.50 12.87 -0.17
N GLN A 171 26.55 13.56 -0.62
CA GLN A 171 27.93 13.32 -0.17
C GLN A 171 28.17 13.62 1.32
N SER A 172 27.27 14.35 1.99
CA SER A 172 27.39 14.59 3.43
C SER A 172 27.00 13.39 4.30
N LEU A 173 26.25 12.41 3.74
CA LEU A 173 25.86 11.22 4.46
C LEU A 173 27.00 10.20 4.55
N PRO A 174 27.05 9.39 5.62
CA PRO A 174 28.02 8.30 5.75
C PRO A 174 27.97 7.36 4.54
N ILE A 175 29.13 6.82 4.16
CA ILE A 175 29.24 5.88 3.04
C ILE A 175 28.33 4.66 3.20
N GLN A 176 28.16 4.16 4.43
CA GLN A 176 27.29 3.00 4.74
C GLN A 176 25.82 3.28 4.40
N THR A 177 25.28 4.44 4.80
CA THR A 177 23.90 4.83 4.48
C THR A 177 23.69 4.97 2.97
N ARG A 178 24.69 5.47 2.25
CA ARG A 178 24.64 5.58 0.78
C ARG A 178 24.68 4.21 0.11
N LEU A 179 25.50 3.29 0.60
CA LEU A 179 25.59 1.93 0.10
C LEU A 179 24.28 1.17 0.30
N GLN A 180 23.70 1.23 1.50
CA GLN A 180 22.38 0.65 1.80
C GLN A 180 21.29 1.23 0.89
N SER A 181 21.32 2.55 0.66
CA SER A 181 20.37 3.20 -0.24
C SER A 181 20.46 2.64 -1.67
N LEU A 182 21.69 2.37 -2.12
CA LEU A 182 21.96 1.79 -3.44
C LEU A 182 21.51 0.32 -3.52
N GLU A 183 21.72 -0.48 -2.47
CA GLU A 183 21.29 -1.88 -2.40
C GLU A 183 19.76 -1.99 -2.49
N TYR A 184 19.03 -1.20 -1.72
CA TYR A 184 17.56 -1.18 -1.78
C TYR A 184 17.04 -0.69 -3.14
N LEU A 185 17.64 0.35 -3.72
CA LEU A 185 17.33 0.78 -5.09
C LEU A 185 17.57 -0.34 -6.10
N GLY A 186 18.66 -1.10 -5.95
CA GLY A 186 18.96 -2.25 -6.78
C GLY A 186 17.88 -3.32 -6.70
N SER A 187 17.40 -3.63 -5.50
CA SER A 187 16.29 -4.57 -5.28
C SER A 187 14.99 -4.09 -5.94
N VAL A 188 14.64 -2.81 -5.77
CA VAL A 188 13.44 -2.23 -6.40
C VAL A 188 13.56 -2.28 -7.93
N ALA A 189 14.70 -1.85 -8.48
CA ALA A 189 14.92 -1.84 -9.93
C ALA A 189 14.88 -3.25 -10.53
N ALA A 190 15.45 -4.24 -9.84
CA ALA A 190 15.42 -5.64 -10.27
C ALA A 190 13.99 -6.19 -10.31
N GLN A 191 13.18 -5.92 -9.27
CA GLN A 191 11.78 -6.36 -9.24
C GLN A 191 10.95 -5.64 -10.32
N LEU A 192 11.05 -4.32 -10.47
CA LEU A 192 10.34 -3.58 -11.51
C LEU A 192 10.69 -4.10 -12.92
N ARG A 193 11.96 -4.47 -13.15
CA ARG A 193 12.39 -5.07 -14.42
C ARG A 193 11.75 -6.45 -14.63
N LYS A 194 11.66 -7.27 -13.58
CA LYS A 194 10.98 -8.57 -13.62
C LYS A 194 9.49 -8.39 -13.95
N ASP A 195 8.82 -7.47 -13.27
CA ASP A 195 7.39 -7.19 -13.49
C ASP A 195 7.13 -6.67 -14.91
N THR A 196 8.02 -5.82 -15.44
CA THR A 196 7.92 -5.35 -16.83
C THR A 196 7.95 -6.51 -17.83
N ILE A 197 8.86 -7.47 -17.63
CA ILE A 197 8.96 -8.65 -18.50
C ILE A 197 7.72 -9.53 -18.36
N GLU A 198 7.20 -9.69 -17.14
CA GLU A 198 5.97 -10.44 -16.90
C GLU A 198 4.77 -9.78 -17.58
N ILE A 199 4.64 -8.46 -17.49
CA ILE A 199 3.62 -7.69 -18.20
C ILE A 199 3.75 -7.86 -19.72
N ASP A 200 4.96 -7.82 -20.27
CA ASP A 200 5.18 -8.03 -21.72
C ASP A 200 4.73 -9.44 -22.17
N VAL A 201 4.96 -10.46 -21.34
CA VAL A 201 4.46 -11.83 -21.60
C VAL A 201 2.93 -11.88 -21.48
N LEU A 202 2.37 -11.22 -20.48
CA LEU A 202 0.93 -11.15 -20.25
C LEU A 202 0.21 -10.35 -21.35
N ASN A 203 0.88 -9.40 -22.01
CA ASN A 203 0.36 -8.62 -23.12
C ASN A 203 0.24 -9.39 -24.45
N SER A 204 0.31 -10.73 -24.41
CA SER A 204 0.01 -11.55 -25.58
C SER A 204 -1.40 -11.26 -26.12
N ARG A 205 -1.56 -11.39 -27.44
CA ARG A 205 -2.86 -11.16 -28.12
C ARG A 205 -3.99 -12.01 -27.50
N GLU A 206 -3.70 -13.26 -27.15
CA GLU A 206 -4.68 -14.15 -26.52
C GLU A 206 -5.17 -13.61 -25.16
N ASN A 207 -4.27 -13.08 -24.34
CA ASN A 207 -4.65 -12.50 -23.05
C ASN A 207 -5.40 -11.18 -23.20
N GLN A 208 -5.06 -10.35 -24.19
CA GLN A 208 -5.83 -9.14 -24.49
C GLN A 208 -7.27 -9.50 -24.87
N GLU A 209 -7.46 -10.51 -25.72
CA GLU A 209 -8.80 -11.00 -26.09
C GLU A 209 -9.56 -11.55 -24.86
N ARG A 210 -8.88 -12.24 -23.94
CA ARG A 210 -9.48 -12.69 -22.66
C ARG A 210 -9.87 -11.51 -21.76
N ILE A 211 -9.02 -10.49 -21.65
CA ILE A 211 -9.32 -9.28 -20.86
C ILE A 211 -10.54 -8.57 -21.43
N ASP A 212 -10.61 -8.38 -22.75
CA ASP A 212 -11.77 -7.76 -23.40
C ASP A 212 -13.05 -8.57 -23.17
N GLN A 213 -12.98 -9.90 -23.18
CA GLN A 213 -14.12 -10.77 -22.83
C GLN A 213 -14.56 -10.60 -21.37
N VAL A 214 -13.60 -10.51 -20.44
CA VAL A 214 -13.90 -10.28 -19.02
C VAL A 214 -14.55 -8.92 -18.82
N ILE A 215 -13.97 -7.86 -19.40
CA ILE A 215 -14.53 -6.50 -19.37
C ILE A 215 -15.95 -6.50 -19.91
N HIS A 216 -16.19 -7.12 -21.05
CA HIS A 216 -17.51 -7.22 -21.64
C HIS A 216 -18.52 -7.91 -20.71
N LYS A 217 -18.12 -9.02 -20.08
CA LYS A 217 -18.97 -9.77 -19.14
C LYS A 217 -19.26 -8.97 -17.87
N THR A 218 -18.27 -8.28 -17.32
CA THR A 218 -18.40 -7.45 -16.12
C THR A 218 -19.25 -6.20 -16.37
N LEU A 219 -19.24 -5.65 -17.59
CA LEU A 219 -20.13 -4.55 -17.94
C LEU A 219 -21.57 -5.02 -18.12
N LEU A 220 -21.78 -6.18 -18.77
CA LEU A 220 -23.10 -6.79 -18.93
C LEU A 220 -23.80 -7.16 -17.61
N SER A 221 -23.05 -7.38 -16.52
CA SER A 221 -23.66 -7.65 -15.21
C SER A 221 -24.23 -6.39 -14.54
N ILE A 222 -23.88 -5.20 -15.03
CA ILE A 222 -24.26 -3.91 -14.42
C ILE A 222 -25.15 -3.08 -15.35
N GLU A 223 -24.87 -3.08 -16.65
CA GLU A 223 -25.59 -2.31 -17.65
C GLU A 223 -26.14 -3.24 -18.73
N THR A 224 -27.43 -3.08 -19.03
CA THR A 224 -28.15 -3.87 -20.05
C THR A 224 -28.39 -3.08 -21.33
N ASP A 225 -28.19 -1.76 -21.31
CA ASP A 225 -28.33 -0.89 -22.47
C ASP A 225 -27.17 -1.09 -23.47
N GLU A 226 -27.51 -1.58 -24.68
CA GLU A 226 -26.55 -1.86 -25.75
C GLU A 226 -25.81 -0.59 -26.24
N ASP A 227 -26.48 0.57 -26.25
CA ASP A 227 -25.89 1.82 -26.71
C ASP A 227 -24.81 2.29 -25.73
N ILE A 228 -25.03 2.11 -24.43
CA ILE A 228 -24.07 2.45 -23.37
C ILE A 228 -22.90 1.47 -23.37
N LEU A 229 -23.15 0.18 -23.60
CA LEU A 229 -22.12 -0.85 -23.74
C LEU A 229 -21.18 -0.59 -24.91
N GLU A 230 -21.69 -0.06 -26.03
CA GLU A 230 -20.87 0.31 -27.18
C GLU A 230 -19.96 1.50 -26.88
N VAL A 231 -20.46 2.50 -26.14
CA VAL A 231 -19.65 3.62 -25.63
C VAL A 231 -18.52 3.10 -24.73
N TYR A 232 -18.80 2.15 -23.82
CA TYR A 232 -17.78 1.58 -22.93
C TYR A 232 -16.67 0.80 -23.66
N LYS A 233 -16.96 0.18 -24.81
CA LYS A 233 -15.92 -0.49 -25.61
C LYS A 233 -14.87 0.49 -26.14
N THR A 234 -15.29 1.70 -26.47
CA THR A 234 -14.42 2.74 -27.07
C THR A 234 -13.77 3.66 -26.03
N ASP A 235 -14.21 3.59 -24.77
CA ASP A 235 -13.71 4.42 -23.69
C ASP A 235 -12.23 4.12 -23.35
N PRO A 236 -11.34 5.14 -23.34
CA PRO A 236 -9.97 5.00 -22.84
C PRO A 236 -9.87 4.49 -21.39
N LEU A 237 -10.89 4.73 -20.55
CA LEU A 237 -10.90 4.37 -19.13
C LEU A 237 -11.59 3.02 -18.84
N ARG A 238 -11.95 2.24 -19.86
CA ARG A 238 -12.69 0.97 -19.69
C ARG A 238 -12.04 -0.03 -18.73
N HIS A 239 -10.70 -0.10 -18.74
CA HIS A 239 -9.93 -0.98 -17.85
C HIS A 239 -10.05 -0.54 -16.39
N HIS A 240 -9.91 0.76 -16.12
CA HIS A 240 -10.05 1.33 -14.78
C HIS A 240 -11.46 1.13 -14.23
N ARG A 241 -12.48 1.34 -15.05
CA ARG A 241 -13.89 1.12 -14.66
C ARG A 241 -14.14 -0.34 -14.29
N SER A 242 -13.71 -1.27 -15.14
CA SER A 242 -13.84 -2.71 -14.89
C SER A 242 -13.08 -3.16 -13.64
N LEU A 243 -11.91 -2.58 -13.40
CA LEU A 243 -11.12 -2.82 -12.20
C LEU A 243 -11.83 -2.34 -10.93
N ILE A 244 -12.41 -1.14 -10.94
CA ILE A 244 -13.18 -0.60 -9.81
C ILE A 244 -14.38 -1.50 -9.51
N ILE A 245 -15.06 -2.00 -10.54
CA ILE A 245 -16.17 -2.95 -10.37
C ILE A 245 -15.68 -4.24 -9.70
N TYR A 246 -14.60 -4.82 -10.19
CA TYR A 246 -13.99 -6.01 -9.62
C TYR A 246 -13.60 -5.82 -8.14
N LEU A 247 -12.97 -4.69 -7.79
CA LEU A 247 -12.61 -4.36 -6.41
C LEU A 247 -13.86 -4.20 -5.52
N ASN A 248 -14.94 -3.63 -6.05
CA ASN A 248 -16.21 -3.51 -5.34
C ASN A 248 -16.87 -4.87 -5.08
N GLU A 249 -16.75 -5.83 -5.99
CA GLU A 249 -17.21 -7.21 -5.77
C GLU A 249 -16.36 -7.93 -4.72
N LEU A 250 -15.04 -7.80 -4.80
CA LEU A 250 -14.11 -8.34 -3.80
C LEU A 250 -14.41 -7.83 -2.38
N SER A 251 -14.63 -6.51 -2.23
CA SER A 251 -14.92 -5.90 -0.93
C SER A 251 -16.22 -6.40 -0.28
N GLN A 252 -17.19 -6.88 -1.08
CA GLN A 252 -18.43 -7.46 -0.56
C GLN A 252 -18.25 -8.90 -0.08
N SER A 253 -17.25 -9.61 -0.62
CA SER A 253 -16.92 -10.98 -0.23
C SER A 253 -16.02 -11.05 1.03
N GLU A 254 -15.30 -9.98 1.36
CA GLU A 254 -14.39 -9.93 2.50
C GLU A 254 -14.87 -8.99 3.61
N PRO A 255 -15.09 -9.47 4.86
CA PRO A 255 -15.48 -8.60 5.98
C PRO A 255 -14.37 -7.58 6.37
N THR A 256 -13.13 -7.79 5.93
CA THR A 256 -12.01 -6.84 6.06
C THR A 256 -11.99 -5.76 4.98
N GLY A 257 -12.80 -5.91 3.92
CA GLY A 257 -12.93 -4.96 2.80
C GLY A 257 -13.77 -3.71 3.10
N HIS A 258 -14.30 -3.57 4.31
CA HIS A 258 -15.02 -2.35 4.73
C HIS A 258 -14.16 -1.09 4.72
N VAL A 259 -12.83 -1.20 4.56
CA VAL A 259 -11.91 -0.06 4.42
C VAL A 259 -11.88 0.51 2.98
N SER A 260 -12.44 -0.20 1.99
CA SER A 260 -12.47 0.26 0.58
C SER A 260 -13.74 1.03 0.20
N LYS A 261 -14.70 1.16 1.14
CA LYS A 261 -15.84 2.05 1.03
C LYS A 261 -15.80 3.01 2.21
N LEU A 262 -15.18 4.17 2.00
CA LEU A 262 -15.47 5.47 2.64
C LEU A 262 -14.56 6.53 1.99
#